data_AF-A0A5J6LJ66-F1
#
_entry.id   AF-A0A5J6LJ66-F1
#
_cell.length_a   1.000
_cell.length_b   1.000
_cell.length_c   1.000
_cell.angle_alpha   90.00
_cell.angle_beta   90.00
_cell.angle_gamma   90.00
#
_symmetry.space_group_name_H-M   'P 1'
#
loop_
_entity.id
_entity.type
_entity.pdbx_description
1 polymer ?
#
loop_
_entity_poly.entity_id
_entity_poly.type
_entity_poly.pdbx_seq_one_letter_code
_entity_poly.pdbx_strand_id
1 'polypeptide(L)'
;MIYKLDKKFLRRNKLKIAAIGLVFIVAGSAFAYAMILEESWEFLLGAFFIYLGFNKIKELKYWEANSSKITLEINQDAISVSDFNETRSLKISSITNAVLQPIHGKIKSIVIHSSGGGVTKLEGFEAMDKIASQLKEVLGESNVKTAKMFHR
;
A
#
# COMPACT_ATOMS: atom_id res chain seq x y z
N MET A 1 -9.77 13.25 -13.31
CA MET A 1 -8.36 13.72 -13.23
C MET A 1 -7.49 12.51 -12.91
N ILE A 2 -6.28 12.41 -13.47
CA ILE A 2 -5.40 11.24 -13.28
C ILE A 2 -4.25 11.59 -12.33
N TYR A 3 -4.08 10.80 -11.28
CA TYR A 3 -3.02 10.92 -10.27
C TYR A 3 -2.01 9.78 -10.41
N LYS A 4 -0.73 10.09 -10.23
CA LYS A 4 0.38 9.12 -10.27
C LYS A 4 0.92 8.89 -8.87
N LEU A 5 1.73 7.85 -8.69
CA LEU A 5 2.44 7.59 -7.43
C LEU A 5 3.58 8.59 -7.20
N ASP A 6 3.72 9.06 -5.96
CA ASP A 6 4.81 9.95 -5.53
C ASP A 6 6.15 9.19 -5.54
N LYS A 7 7.15 9.77 -6.22
CA LYS A 7 8.53 9.25 -6.25
C LYS A 7 9.11 9.04 -4.85
N LYS A 8 8.80 9.91 -3.88
CA LYS A 8 9.30 9.76 -2.50
C LYS A 8 8.64 8.57 -1.80
N PHE A 9 7.35 8.36 -2.02
CA PHE A 9 6.64 7.18 -1.52
C PHE A 9 7.23 5.90 -2.09
N LEU A 10 7.42 5.84 -3.42
CA LEU A 10 8.02 4.69 -4.10
C LEU A 10 9.41 4.35 -3.55
N ARG A 11 10.29 5.35 -3.39
CA ARG A 11 11.64 5.12 -2.85
C ARG A 11 11.59 4.54 -1.44
N ARG A 12 10.72 5.07 -0.57
CA ARG A 12 10.56 4.57 0.80
C ARG A 12 10.02 3.15 0.83
N ASN A 13 9.02 2.85 0.01
CA ASN A 13 8.44 1.50 -0.03
C ASN A 13 9.45 0.48 -0.57
N LYS A 14 10.18 0.81 -1.64
CA LYS A 14 11.26 -0.02 -2.19
C LYS A 14 12.34 -0.33 -1.15
N LEU A 15 12.80 0.69 -0.40
CA LEU A 15 13.77 0.51 0.68
C LEU A 15 13.23 -0.39 1.79
N LYS A 16 11.96 -0.21 2.18
CA LYS A 16 11.31 -1.05 3.20
C LYS A 16 11.22 -2.51 2.74
N ILE A 17 10.81 -2.77 1.51
CA ILE A 17 10.71 -4.11 0.93
C ILE A 17 12.10 -4.77 0.88
N ALA A 18 13.12 -4.04 0.40
CA ALA A 18 14.50 -4.52 0.34
C ALA A 18 15.05 -4.87 1.73
N ALA A 19 14.85 -3.99 2.72
CA ALA A 19 15.31 -4.21 4.09
C ALA A 19 14.65 -5.45 4.71
N ILE A 20 13.33 -5.59 4.57
CA ILE A 20 12.59 -6.76 5.08
C ILE A 20 13.06 -8.04 4.37
N GLY A 21 13.23 -7.99 3.05
CA GLY A 21 13.72 -9.12 2.28
C GLY A 21 15.11 -9.59 2.74
N LEU A 22 16.02 -8.63 2.97
CA LEU A 22 17.37 -8.92 3.46
C LEU A 22 17.35 -9.49 4.89
N VAL A 23 16.53 -8.93 5.78
CA VAL A 23 16.37 -9.47 7.15
C VAL A 23 15.92 -10.91 7.12
N PHE A 24 14.91 -11.25 6.29
CA PHE A 24 14.44 -12.63 6.18
C PHE A 24 15.50 -13.59 5.62
N ILE A 25 16.30 -13.17 4.63
CA ILE A 25 17.39 -13.98 4.09
C ILE A 25 18.47 -14.20 5.13
N VAL A 26 18.94 -13.14 5.80
CA VAL A 26 20.02 -13.23 6.79
C VAL A 26 19.59 -14.06 7.99
N ALA A 27 18.41 -13.77 8.56
CA ALA A 27 17.88 -14.52 9.70
C ALA A 27 17.59 -15.98 9.33
N GLY A 28 16.99 -16.22 8.15
CA GLY A 28 16.71 -17.57 7.67
C GLY A 28 17.98 -18.39 7.43
N SER A 29 19.01 -17.80 6.82
CA SER A 29 20.31 -18.45 6.60
C SER A 29 21.04 -18.74 7.91
N ALA A 30 21.06 -17.79 8.84
CA ALA A 30 21.68 -17.99 10.16
C ALA A 30 20.97 -19.10 10.95
N PHE A 31 19.64 -19.09 10.95
CA PHE A 31 18.82 -20.12 11.62
C PHE A 31 19.00 -21.49 10.98
N ALA A 32 18.92 -21.58 9.64
CA ALA A 32 19.13 -22.84 8.93
C ALA A 32 20.53 -23.42 9.20
N TYR A 33 21.56 -22.58 9.18
CA TYR A 33 22.93 -23.02 9.46
C TYR A 33 23.07 -23.57 10.89
N ALA A 34 22.52 -22.87 11.89
CA ALA A 34 22.54 -23.34 13.27
C ALA A 34 21.83 -24.70 13.44
N MET A 35 20.62 -24.84 12.87
CA MET A 35 19.84 -26.08 12.98
C MET A 35 20.46 -27.25 12.19
N ILE A 36 21.17 -26.97 11.08
CA ILE A 36 21.94 -28.00 10.35
C ILE A 36 23.07 -28.54 11.21
N LEU A 37 23.78 -27.67 11.94
CA LEU A 37 24.85 -28.10 12.86
C LEU A 37 24.33 -28.95 14.03
N GLU A 38 23.07 -28.73 14.42
CA GLU A 38 22.37 -29.51 15.44
C GLU A 38 21.66 -30.75 14.88
N GLU A 39 21.79 -31.03 13.57
CA GLU A 39 21.08 -32.11 12.86
C GLU A 39 19.55 -32.07 13.05
N SER A 40 19.00 -30.89 13.34
CA SER A 40 17.57 -30.69 13.60
C SER A 40 16.81 -30.37 12.32
N TRP A 41 15.67 -31.04 12.10
CA TRP A 41 14.75 -30.81 10.97
C TRP A 41 14.22 -29.37 10.90
N GLU A 42 14.34 -28.61 11.99
CA GLU A 42 13.96 -27.19 12.08
C GLU A 42 14.72 -26.31 11.08
N PHE A 43 15.81 -26.79 10.47
CA PHE A 43 16.47 -26.10 9.35
C PHE A 43 15.50 -25.73 8.22
N LEU A 44 14.40 -26.50 8.05
CA LEU A 44 13.34 -26.21 7.09
C LEU A 44 12.63 -24.88 7.36
N LEU A 45 12.49 -24.48 8.63
CA LEU A 45 11.94 -23.16 9.00
C LEU A 45 12.88 -22.03 8.56
N GLY A 46 14.19 -22.23 8.65
CA GLY A 46 15.19 -21.32 8.10
C GLY A 46 15.08 -21.18 6.58
N ALA A 47 14.93 -22.31 5.87
CA ALA A 47 14.68 -22.31 4.43
C ALA A 47 13.38 -21.58 4.05
N PHE A 48 12.33 -21.70 4.86
CA PHE A 48 11.08 -20.96 4.69
C PHE A 48 11.27 -19.45 4.84
N PHE A 49 12.03 -18.98 5.83
CA PHE A 49 12.35 -17.55 5.94
C PHE A 49 13.14 -17.02 4.74
N ILE A 50 14.12 -17.78 4.26
CA ILE A 50 14.87 -17.43 3.04
C ILE A 50 13.90 -17.28 1.84
N TYR A 51 12.96 -18.22 1.69
CA TYR A 51 11.93 -18.16 0.66
C TYR A 51 11.06 -16.89 0.78
N LEU A 52 10.62 -16.52 1.98
CA LEU A 52 9.88 -15.26 2.21
C LEU A 52 10.69 -14.03 1.80
N GLY A 53 11.99 -14.03 2.09
CA GLY A 53 12.90 -12.97 1.66
C GLY A 53 13.03 -12.86 0.14
N PHE A 54 13.16 -13.99 -0.56
CA PHE A 54 13.13 -14.01 -2.03
C PHE A 54 11.79 -13.54 -2.61
N ASN A 55 10.67 -13.88 -1.97
CA ASN A 55 9.36 -13.40 -2.38
C ASN A 55 9.27 -11.87 -2.29
N LYS A 56 9.87 -11.27 -1.24
CA LYS A 56 9.97 -9.81 -1.11
C LYS A 56 10.85 -9.17 -2.18
N ILE A 57 11.94 -9.83 -2.59
CA ILE A 57 12.76 -9.35 -3.71
C ILE A 57 11.98 -9.39 -5.03
N LYS A 58 11.16 -10.41 -5.26
CA LYS A 58 10.27 -10.47 -6.44
C LYS A 58 9.26 -9.31 -6.43
N GLU A 59 8.66 -9.03 -5.28
CA GLU A 59 7.77 -7.88 -5.09
C GLU A 59 8.48 -6.57 -5.43
N LEU A 60 9.74 -6.40 -5.01
CA LEU A 60 10.54 -5.21 -5.33
C LEU A 60 10.70 -5.01 -6.85
N LYS A 61 11.06 -6.08 -7.57
CA LYS A 61 11.20 -6.04 -9.04
C LYS A 61 9.89 -5.68 -9.72
N TYR A 62 8.76 -6.17 -9.21
CA TYR A 62 7.45 -5.80 -9.70
C TYR A 62 7.19 -4.28 -9.52
N TRP A 63 7.47 -3.72 -8.35
CA TRP A 63 7.34 -2.28 -8.11
C TRP A 63 8.27 -1.44 -8.99
N GLU A 64 9.48 -1.92 -9.27
CA GLU A 64 10.41 -1.25 -10.18
C GLU A 64 9.90 -1.16 -11.61
N ALA A 65 9.36 -2.26 -12.14
CA ALA A 65 8.84 -2.31 -13.50
C ALA A 65 7.50 -1.57 -13.69
N ASN A 66 6.63 -1.57 -12.67
CA ASN A 66 5.22 -1.21 -12.87
C ASN A 66 4.77 0.08 -12.19
N SER A 67 5.56 0.65 -11.27
CA SER A 67 5.15 1.85 -10.51
C SER A 67 4.78 3.07 -11.36
N SER A 68 5.38 3.22 -12.54
CA SER A 68 5.07 4.33 -13.47
C SER A 68 3.71 4.18 -14.17
N LYS A 69 3.14 2.97 -14.15
CA LYS A 69 1.86 2.63 -14.79
C LYS A 69 0.69 2.64 -13.81
N ILE A 70 0.96 2.74 -12.51
CA ILE A 70 -0.09 2.81 -11.48
C ILE A 70 -0.68 4.21 -11.47
N THR A 71 -1.97 4.30 -11.76
CA THR A 71 -2.71 5.57 -11.78
C THR A 71 -3.99 5.46 -10.97
N LEU A 72 -4.39 6.60 -10.40
CA LEU A 72 -5.68 6.77 -9.72
C LEU A 72 -6.51 7.77 -10.52
N GLU A 73 -7.73 7.39 -10.82
CA GLU A 73 -8.73 8.25 -11.44
C GLU A 73 -9.96 8.36 -10.53
N ILE A 74 -10.45 9.59 -10.38
CA ILE A 74 -11.69 9.90 -9.67
C ILE A 74 -12.60 10.64 -10.63
N ASN A 75 -13.81 10.12 -10.79
CA ASN A 75 -14.90 10.76 -11.51
C ASN A 75 -16.19 10.66 -10.68
N GLN A 76 -17.31 11.12 -11.23
CA GLN A 76 -18.59 11.16 -10.50
C GLN A 76 -19.19 9.76 -10.26
N ASP A 77 -18.78 8.76 -11.02
CA ASP A 77 -19.35 7.41 -10.98
C ASP A 77 -18.51 6.43 -10.18
N ALA A 78 -17.18 6.56 -10.23
CA ALA A 78 -16.23 5.63 -9.63
C ALA A 78 -14.88 6.26 -9.25
N ILE A 79 -14.22 5.57 -8.32
CA ILE A 79 -12.79 5.69 -8.02
C ILE A 79 -12.10 4.46 -8.62
N SER A 80 -11.16 4.67 -9.53
CA SER A 80 -10.47 3.61 -10.25
C SER A 80 -8.98 3.67 -10.01
N VAL A 81 -8.39 2.55 -9.59
CA VAL A 81 -6.95 2.34 -9.55
C VAL A 81 -6.60 1.40 -10.69
N SER A 82 -5.85 1.91 -11.65
CA SER A 82 -5.36 1.13 -12.78
C SER A 82 -3.90 0.75 -12.52
N ASP A 83 -3.60 -0.53 -12.67
CA ASP A 83 -2.25 -1.02 -12.88
C ASP A 83 -2.12 -1.57 -14.31
N PHE A 84 -0.93 -2.05 -14.69
CA PHE A 84 -0.68 -2.54 -16.04
C PHE A 84 -1.56 -3.75 -16.45
N ASN A 85 -2.00 -4.55 -15.50
CA ASN A 85 -2.71 -5.81 -15.73
C ASN A 85 -4.21 -5.71 -15.42
N GLU A 86 -4.58 -4.87 -14.45
CA GLU A 86 -5.91 -4.84 -13.87
C GLU A 86 -6.32 -3.40 -13.55
N THR A 87 -7.60 -3.08 -13.78
CA THR A 87 -8.22 -1.87 -13.26
C THR A 87 -9.24 -2.25 -12.22
N ARG A 88 -9.00 -1.81 -10.98
CA ARG A 88 -9.90 -2.00 -9.85
C ARG A 88 -10.71 -0.72 -9.68
N SER A 89 -12.03 -0.84 -9.70
CA SER A 89 -12.92 0.30 -9.56
C SER A 89 -13.88 0.11 -8.40
N LEU A 90 -14.19 1.22 -7.72
CA LEU A 90 -15.17 1.31 -6.66
C LEU A 90 -16.20 2.37 -7.04
N LYS A 91 -17.47 1.98 -7.14
CA LYS A 91 -18.56 2.91 -7.46
C LYS A 91 -18.73 3.94 -6.34
N ILE A 92 -18.93 5.21 -6.68
CA ILE A 92 -19.19 6.29 -5.73
C ILE A 92 -20.43 6.00 -4.90
N SER A 93 -21.48 5.45 -5.52
CA SER A 93 -22.73 5.07 -4.84
C SER A 93 -22.57 3.96 -3.79
N SER A 94 -21.48 3.19 -3.81
CA SER A 94 -21.20 2.18 -2.79
C SER A 94 -20.31 2.69 -1.66
N ILE A 95 -19.88 3.96 -1.69
CA ILE A 95 -19.05 4.56 -0.65
C ILE A 95 -19.94 5.18 0.42
N THR A 96 -19.76 4.77 1.67
CA THR A 96 -20.51 5.33 2.81
C THR A 96 -19.82 6.56 3.37
N ASN A 97 -18.49 6.53 3.50
CA ASN A 97 -17.70 7.69 3.89
C ASN A 97 -16.23 7.54 3.47
N ALA A 98 -15.53 8.67 3.48
CA ALA A 98 -14.08 8.73 3.35
C ALA A 98 -13.48 9.45 4.56
N VAL A 99 -12.43 8.87 5.13
CA VAL A 99 -11.70 9.40 6.27
C VAL A 99 -10.32 9.85 5.84
N LEU A 100 -10.07 11.16 5.87
CA LEU A 100 -8.78 11.79 5.59
C LEU A 100 -7.86 11.61 6.80
N GLN A 101 -6.65 11.12 6.57
CA GLN A 101 -5.68 10.82 7.62
C GLN A 101 -4.46 11.74 7.48
N PRO A 102 -4.46 12.92 8.13
CA PRO A 102 -3.34 13.85 8.10
C PRO A 102 -2.23 13.44 9.06
N ILE A 103 -0.97 13.67 8.66
CA ILE A 103 0.22 13.59 9.53
C ILE A 103 1.04 14.85 9.30
N HIS A 104 1.34 15.60 10.38
CA HIS A 104 2.00 16.91 10.33
C HIS A 104 1.29 17.89 9.37
N GLY A 105 -0.04 17.95 9.42
CA GLY A 105 -0.86 18.86 8.62
C GLY A 105 -1.00 18.51 7.13
N LYS A 106 -0.42 17.39 6.67
CA LYS A 106 -0.53 16.92 5.28
C LYS A 106 -1.29 15.61 5.21
N ILE A 107 -2.21 15.45 4.26
CA ILE A 107 -2.96 14.20 4.07
C ILE A 107 -1.99 13.11 3.60
N LYS A 108 -1.86 12.03 4.39
CA LYS A 108 -0.98 10.89 4.08
C LYS A 108 -1.72 9.73 3.45
N SER A 109 -2.93 9.50 3.94
CA SER A 109 -3.79 8.45 3.45
C SER A 109 -5.24 8.86 3.56
N ILE A 110 -6.07 8.19 2.78
CA ILE A 110 -7.52 8.33 2.79
C ILE A 110 -8.09 6.92 2.90
N VAL A 111 -8.94 6.70 3.89
CA VAL A 111 -9.62 5.42 4.08
C VAL A 111 -11.05 5.56 3.59
N ILE A 112 -11.42 4.75 2.62
CA ILE A 112 -12.74 4.72 2.02
C ILE A 112 -13.48 3.51 2.60
N HIS A 113 -14.64 3.78 3.18
CA HIS A 113 -15.55 2.76 3.68
C HIS A 113 -16.65 2.53 2.66
N SER A 114 -16.90 1.27 2.32
CA SER A 114 -18.01 0.89 1.43
C SER A 114 -19.21 0.38 2.20
N SER A 115 -20.39 0.45 1.58
CA SER A 115 -21.66 -0.03 2.14
C SER A 115 -21.66 -1.55 2.38
N GLY A 116 -20.85 -2.30 1.62
CA GLY A 116 -20.63 -3.73 1.82
C GLY A 116 -19.65 -4.07 2.95
N GLY A 117 -19.21 -3.10 3.75
CA GLY A 117 -18.25 -3.30 4.85
C GLY A 117 -16.78 -3.39 4.41
N GLY A 118 -16.50 -3.19 3.12
CA GLY A 118 -15.14 -3.14 2.59
C GLY A 118 -14.41 -1.86 2.99
N VAL A 119 -13.10 -1.97 3.18
CA VAL A 119 -12.23 -0.84 3.52
C VAL A 119 -11.10 -0.75 2.51
N THR A 120 -11.00 0.39 1.82
CA THR A 120 -9.95 0.65 0.83
C THR A 120 -9.11 1.84 1.28
N LYS A 121 -7.79 1.65 1.36
CA LYS A 121 -6.86 2.72 1.71
C LYS A 121 -6.16 3.25 0.47
N LEU A 122 -6.29 4.56 0.22
CA LEU A 122 -5.52 5.29 -0.78
C LEU A 122 -4.34 5.98 -0.10
N GLU A 123 -3.12 5.68 -0.53
CA GLU A 123 -1.91 6.30 -0.03
C GLU A 123 -0.83 6.37 -1.10
N GLY A 124 0.12 7.30 -0.93
CA GLY A 124 1.31 7.35 -1.78
C GLY A 124 1.12 7.96 -3.17
N PHE A 125 -0.06 8.51 -3.47
CA PHE A 125 -0.29 9.29 -4.70
C PHE A 125 0.24 10.72 -4.58
N GLU A 126 0.58 11.30 -5.72
CA GLU A 126 0.90 12.71 -5.86
C GLU A 126 -0.33 13.57 -5.53
N ALA A 127 -0.10 14.71 -4.87
CA ALA A 127 -1.15 15.67 -4.54
C ALA A 127 -2.36 15.09 -3.77
N MET A 128 -2.11 14.31 -2.70
CA MET A 128 -3.13 13.78 -1.79
C MET A 128 -4.17 14.83 -1.33
N ASP A 129 -3.76 16.09 -1.15
CA ASP A 129 -4.68 17.17 -0.78
C ASP A 129 -5.70 17.48 -1.90
N LYS A 130 -5.29 17.39 -3.17
CA LYS A 130 -6.22 17.52 -4.32
C LYS A 130 -7.16 16.34 -4.43
N ILE A 131 -6.66 15.13 -4.16
CA ILE A 131 -7.49 13.92 -4.12
C ILE A 131 -8.58 14.08 -3.05
N ALA A 132 -8.21 14.58 -1.86
CA ALA A 132 -9.18 14.84 -0.80
C ALA A 132 -10.24 15.88 -1.19
N SER A 133 -9.85 16.96 -1.87
CA SER A 133 -10.81 17.95 -2.38
C SER A 133 -11.76 17.35 -3.41
N GLN A 134 -11.26 16.56 -4.37
CA GLN A 134 -12.13 15.89 -5.35
C GLN A 134 -13.08 14.88 -4.70
N LEU A 135 -12.65 14.16 -3.66
CA LEU A 135 -13.54 13.28 -2.93
C LEU A 135 -14.66 14.06 -2.21
N LYS A 136 -14.39 15.27 -1.72
CA LYS A 136 -15.45 16.13 -1.14
C LYS A 136 -16.44 16.58 -2.19
N GLU A 137 -15.98 16.92 -3.39
CA GLU A 137 -16.84 17.30 -4.51
C GLU A 137 -17.74 16.14 -4.96
N VAL A 138 -17.21 14.92 -4.98
CA VAL A 138 -17.93 13.74 -5.48
C VAL A 138 -18.81 13.07 -4.42
N LEU A 139 -18.33 12.94 -3.19
CA LEU A 139 -19.06 12.28 -2.09
C LEU A 139 -19.94 13.25 -1.28
N GLY A 140 -19.72 14.55 -1.41
CA GLY A 140 -20.28 15.57 -0.53
C GLY A 140 -19.46 15.77 0.74
N GLU A 141 -19.39 17.00 1.24
CA GLU A 141 -18.55 17.37 2.39
C GLU A 141 -18.91 16.60 3.67
N SER A 142 -20.20 16.27 3.87
CA SER A 142 -20.68 15.53 5.04
C SER A 142 -20.14 14.09 5.12
N ASN A 143 -19.81 13.50 3.97
CA ASN A 143 -19.33 12.13 3.84
C ASN A 143 -17.80 12.03 3.89
N VAL A 144 -17.09 13.17 3.86
CA VAL A 144 -15.62 13.22 3.96
C VAL A 144 -15.21 13.80 5.29
N LYS A 145 -14.72 12.95 6.19
CA LYS A 145 -14.33 13.33 7.54
C LYS A 145 -12.81 13.40 7.65
N THR A 146 -12.29 14.39 8.37
CA THR A 146 -10.87 14.42 8.75
C THR A 146 -10.70 13.74 10.09
N ALA A 147 -9.82 12.74 10.17
CA ALA A 147 -9.45 12.11 11.44
C ALA A 147 -8.82 13.15 12.36
N LYS A 148 -9.40 13.35 13.56
CA LYS A 148 -8.99 14.41 14.49
C LYS A 148 -7.65 14.16 15.18
N MET A 149 -7.21 12.91 15.31
CA MET A 149 -5.90 12.56 15.87
C MET A 149 -5.52 11.15 15.44
N PHE A 150 -4.33 10.97 14.89
CA PHE A 150 -3.59 9.72 15.03
C PHE A 150 -2.74 9.86 16.30
N HIS A 151 -3.08 9.10 17.34
CA HIS A 151 -2.06 8.77 18.34
C HIS A 151 -0.97 7.97 17.62
N ARG A 152 0.26 8.44 17.84
CA ARG A 152 1.55 7.95 17.32
C ARG A 152 1.59 6.48 16.90
#